data_AF-A0A2K4ZDK2-F1
#
_entry.id   AF-A0A2K4ZDK2-F1
#
_cell.length_a   1.000
_cell.length_b   1.000
_cell.length_c   1.000
_cell.angle_alpha   90.00
_cell.angle_beta   90.00
_cell.angle_gamma   90.00
#
_symmetry.space_group_name_H-M   'P 1'
#
loop_
_entity.id
_entity.type
_entity.pdbx_description
1 polymer ?
#
loop_
_entity_poly.entity_id
_entity_poly.type
_entity_poly.pdbx_seq_one_letter_code
_entity_poly.pdbx_strand_id
1 'polypeptide(L)'
;MMKKIMTIFLAAGIAVSLTACGGLGNVDARENGSAVSGADGGEGLNADGTGEDGAGESGGSGGGTSAQADGGAWSEGGLRPLGGFNRDGCNTEDGYYYLCAHPEKLSDGNYGSHMMYMDFASQQEVYLCSNAGCSHDTAECSSVFLYDEFPSYTTLLFVHGNQLYLLSKYNDYDGSAFSGMSYDVEDSGATLGFAGEDKTTVLYRTNLDGTNREKVHTFTSGVMLEDFVLGDENGIYVATKKITAEKSGADTYYNSSERRLVYLDLEKMEEREICSMDFQDSFFWEVEGCYADKLILNGTDYGREVSSEELFDEDEDKYKELYNNSEEAYATLDLNSGQLNRVYSISNREMNSAVADGGVLYVSSEIDNSVKAVDLDTGEERILCSGMDQYYYLCDIIGSKIRCEDEAFNKTFFYLDVNTGELSHSSLVNKSLGWQLDFRAVTGSDVLVIYDYDATPNGDGSYELNGYQYGLISQEDLFAGRENYRTIHMIKEGW
;
A
#
# COMPACT_ATOMS: atom_id res chain seq x y z
N MET A 1 -7.04 -31.45 -27.49
CA MET A 1 -6.02 -30.46 -27.86
C MET A 1 -6.68 -29.09 -27.79
N MET A 2 -6.74 -28.55 -26.57
CA MET A 2 -7.36 -27.26 -26.26
C MET A 2 -6.30 -26.41 -25.58
N LYS A 3 -6.09 -25.22 -26.15
CA LYS A 3 -5.22 -24.17 -25.62
C LYS A 3 -5.81 -23.70 -24.29
N LYS A 4 -5.01 -23.74 -23.23
CA LYS A 4 -5.31 -23.04 -21.97
C LYS A 4 -4.98 -21.57 -22.17
N ILE A 5 -5.93 -20.71 -21.83
CA ILE A 5 -5.80 -19.27 -21.75
C ILE A 5 -5.22 -19.00 -20.36
N MET A 6 -4.01 -18.42 -20.28
CA MET A 6 -3.50 -17.78 -19.07
C MET A 6 -3.89 -16.31 -19.14
N THR A 7 -4.69 -15.88 -18.17
CA THR A 7 -5.06 -14.49 -17.91
C THR A 7 -3.90 -13.83 -17.17
N ILE A 8 -3.37 -12.73 -17.70
CA ILE A 8 -2.36 -11.89 -17.03
C ILE A 8 -3.10 -10.64 -16.55
N PHE A 9 -3.02 -10.36 -15.24
CA PHE A 9 -3.54 -9.14 -14.63
C PHE A 9 -2.64 -7.96 -15.01
N LEU A 10 -3.19 -6.99 -15.77
CA LEU A 10 -2.64 -5.64 -15.86
C LEU A 10 -3.41 -4.76 -14.85
N ALA A 11 -2.70 -4.26 -13.85
CA ALA A 11 -3.24 -3.31 -12.89
C ALA A 11 -3.45 -1.94 -13.55
N ALA A 12 -4.65 -1.70 -14.09
CA ALA A 12 -5.13 -0.36 -14.38
C ALA A 12 -5.71 0.24 -13.09
N GLY A 13 -4.87 0.94 -12.33
CA GLY A 13 -5.30 1.75 -11.19
C GLY A 13 -6.10 2.96 -11.67
N ILE A 14 -7.41 2.80 -11.84
CA ILE A 14 -8.35 3.92 -11.89
C ILE A 14 -9.41 3.68 -10.81
N ALA A 15 -9.27 4.42 -9.71
CA ALA A 15 -10.34 4.63 -8.75
C ALA A 15 -11.50 5.37 -9.46
N VAL A 16 -12.53 4.62 -9.85
CA VAL A 16 -13.84 5.18 -10.20
C VAL A 16 -14.83 4.73 -9.14
N SER A 17 -14.93 5.50 -8.06
CA SER A 17 -16.12 5.46 -7.20
C SER A 17 -17.24 6.23 -7.88
N LEU A 18 -18.01 5.58 -8.75
CA LEU A 18 -19.31 6.09 -9.20
C LEU A 18 -20.40 5.53 -8.28
N THR A 19 -20.83 6.35 -7.34
CA THR A 19 -22.15 6.22 -6.71
C THR A 19 -23.21 6.21 -7.81
N ALA A 20 -23.92 5.09 -7.93
CA ALA A 20 -25.12 4.97 -8.74
C ALA A 20 -26.25 5.82 -8.11
N CYS A 21 -26.27 7.12 -8.40
CA CYS A 21 -27.46 7.94 -8.20
C CYS A 21 -28.42 7.74 -9.37
N GLY A 22 -29.61 7.25 -9.05
CA GLY A 22 -30.68 6.91 -9.97
C GLY A 22 -31.11 8.06 -10.88
N GLY A 23 -31.52 7.67 -12.09
CA GLY A 23 -32.08 8.56 -13.09
C GLY A 23 -33.42 9.16 -12.67
N LEU A 24 -33.53 10.47 -12.86
CA LEU A 24 -34.77 11.23 -12.89
C LEU A 24 -35.62 10.83 -14.10
N GLY A 25 -36.93 10.63 -13.91
CA GLY A 25 -37.83 10.30 -15.02
C GLY A 25 -39.31 10.16 -14.69
N ASN A 26 -39.93 11.29 -14.34
CA ASN A 26 -41.35 11.64 -14.49
C ASN A 26 -42.41 11.13 -13.49
N VAL A 27 -43.11 12.14 -12.99
CA VAL A 27 -44.35 12.14 -12.21
C VAL A 27 -45.52 11.85 -13.14
N ASP A 28 -46.37 10.88 -12.82
CA ASP A 28 -47.82 11.10 -12.72
C ASP A 28 -48.60 9.90 -12.17
N ALA A 29 -49.40 10.23 -11.14
CA ALA A 29 -50.74 9.74 -10.83
C ALA A 29 -51.04 8.25 -10.52
N ARG A 30 -51.34 8.06 -9.23
CA ARG A 30 -52.61 7.52 -8.67
C ARG A 30 -52.85 6.00 -8.54
N GLU A 31 -53.14 5.69 -7.27
CA GLU A 31 -54.27 4.91 -6.73
C GLU A 31 -54.24 3.37 -6.68
N ASN A 32 -54.34 2.91 -5.42
CA ASN A 32 -55.15 1.82 -4.90
C ASN A 32 -54.84 0.37 -5.28
N GLY A 33 -54.81 -0.45 -4.23
CA GLY A 33 -55.69 -1.62 -4.20
C GLY A 33 -55.05 -2.92 -3.77
N SER A 34 -55.38 -3.29 -2.53
CA SER A 34 -55.24 -4.59 -1.89
C SER A 34 -55.66 -5.82 -2.73
N ALA A 35 -55.26 -6.98 -2.20
CA ALA A 35 -55.88 -8.33 -2.26
C ALA A 35 -55.01 -9.37 -3.01
N VAL A 36 -54.37 -10.32 -2.32
CA VAL A 36 -54.90 -11.51 -1.60
C VAL A 36 -55.05 -12.75 -2.51
N SER A 37 -54.34 -13.80 -2.08
CA SER A 37 -54.64 -15.24 -2.12
C SER A 37 -54.43 -16.10 -3.37
N GLY A 38 -53.94 -17.32 -3.08
CA GLY A 38 -54.29 -18.58 -3.76
C GLY A 38 -53.07 -19.30 -4.33
N ALA A 39 -52.31 -20.13 -3.61
CA ALA A 39 -52.62 -21.44 -3.00
C ALA A 39 -52.58 -22.64 -3.99
N ASP A 40 -51.89 -23.69 -3.53
CA ASP A 40 -51.80 -25.09 -3.99
C ASP A 40 -51.18 -25.36 -5.37
N GLY A 41 -50.37 -26.40 -5.60
CA GLY A 41 -49.99 -27.64 -4.91
C GLY A 41 -49.37 -28.50 -6.03
N GLY A 42 -48.24 -29.18 -5.91
CA GLY A 42 -47.98 -30.40 -5.14
C GLY A 42 -47.13 -31.36 -6.02
N GLU A 43 -46.30 -32.19 -5.36
CA GLU A 43 -45.64 -33.42 -5.84
C GLU A 43 -44.69 -33.27 -7.06
N GLY A 44 -43.36 -33.39 -6.96
CA GLY A 44 -42.56 -34.48 -6.38
C GLY A 44 -41.99 -35.32 -7.53
N LEU A 45 -40.66 -35.39 -7.69
CA LEU A 45 -39.89 -36.52 -8.27
C LEU A 45 -38.38 -36.20 -8.28
N ASN A 46 -37.59 -37.12 -7.76
CA ASN A 46 -36.12 -37.14 -7.84
C ASN A 46 -35.67 -37.32 -9.29
N ALA A 47 -34.68 -36.54 -9.73
CA ALA A 47 -33.76 -36.94 -10.78
C ALA A 47 -32.39 -36.27 -10.56
N ASP A 48 -31.40 -37.13 -10.39
CA ASP A 48 -29.97 -36.88 -10.46
C ASP A 48 -29.62 -36.05 -11.70
N GLY A 49 -28.81 -35.00 -11.53
CA GLY A 49 -28.48 -34.04 -12.58
C GLY A 49 -27.37 -33.12 -12.15
N THR A 50 -26.15 -33.48 -12.56
CA THR A 50 -24.95 -32.63 -12.60
C THR A 50 -25.28 -31.24 -13.16
N GLY A 51 -25.06 -30.20 -12.36
CA GLY A 51 -25.15 -28.81 -12.76
C GLY A 51 -23.92 -28.06 -12.24
N GLU A 52 -23.08 -27.63 -13.17
CA GLU A 52 -22.04 -26.64 -12.97
C GLU A 52 -22.70 -25.33 -12.56
N ASP A 53 -22.50 -24.87 -11.33
CA ASP A 53 -22.81 -23.50 -10.92
C ASP A 53 -21.50 -22.72 -10.86
N GLY A 54 -21.31 -21.91 -11.91
CA GLY A 54 -20.22 -20.97 -12.04
C GLY A 54 -20.30 -19.91 -10.96
N ALA A 55 -19.29 -19.90 -10.10
CA ALA A 55 -18.97 -18.78 -9.25
C ALA A 55 -18.58 -17.59 -10.14
N GLY A 56 -19.35 -16.52 -10.07
CA GLY A 56 -18.98 -15.23 -10.64
C GLY A 56 -17.75 -14.72 -9.91
N GLU A 57 -16.60 -14.83 -10.57
CA GLU A 57 -15.35 -14.21 -10.16
C GLU A 57 -15.48 -12.69 -10.32
N SER A 58 -15.68 -11.98 -9.22
CA SER A 58 -15.25 -10.59 -9.07
C SER A 58 -13.91 -10.59 -8.33
N GLY A 59 -12.85 -11.00 -9.03
CA GLY A 59 -11.47 -10.90 -8.55
C GLY A 59 -10.98 -9.47 -8.69
N GLY A 60 -11.12 -8.68 -7.64
CA GLY A 60 -10.31 -7.48 -7.46
C GLY A 60 -8.95 -7.93 -6.93
N SER A 61 -7.91 -7.77 -7.74
CA SER A 61 -6.52 -7.91 -7.31
C SER A 61 -6.21 -6.75 -6.36
N GLY A 62 -6.44 -6.97 -5.07
CA GLY A 62 -5.93 -6.11 -4.01
C GLY A 62 -4.46 -6.45 -3.84
N GLY A 63 -3.58 -5.53 -4.26
CA GLY A 63 -2.18 -5.59 -3.87
C GLY A 63 -2.11 -5.65 -2.35
N GLY A 64 -1.61 -6.77 -1.82
CA GLY A 64 -1.46 -6.97 -0.40
C GLY A 64 -0.62 -5.83 0.19
N THR A 65 -1.17 -5.16 1.20
CA THR A 65 -0.46 -4.15 1.97
C THR A 65 0.86 -4.73 2.48
N SER A 66 1.95 -3.99 2.27
CA SER A 66 3.29 -4.37 2.71
C SER A 66 3.37 -4.15 4.24
N ALA A 67 3.53 -5.23 4.99
CA ALA A 67 3.88 -5.17 6.41
C ALA A 67 5.37 -5.40 6.54
N GLN A 68 6.17 -4.44 6.08
CA GLN A 68 7.59 -4.46 6.34
C GLN A 68 7.83 -4.06 7.80
N ALA A 69 8.73 -4.80 8.47
CA ALA A 69 8.88 -4.82 9.92
C ALA A 69 9.17 -3.43 10.51
N ASP A 70 8.19 -2.86 11.20
CA ASP A 70 8.35 -1.69 12.07
C ASP A 70 8.50 -2.14 13.52
N GLY A 71 9.35 -1.45 14.29
CA GLY A 71 9.50 -1.70 15.74
C GLY A 71 10.69 -2.58 16.14
N GLY A 72 11.51 -3.03 15.18
CA GLY A 72 12.81 -3.63 15.52
C GLY A 72 13.60 -2.71 16.47
N ALA A 73 14.02 -3.25 17.61
CA ALA A 73 14.86 -2.55 18.58
C ALA A 73 15.98 -1.82 17.84
N TRP A 74 16.18 -0.53 18.13
CA TRP A 74 17.25 0.28 17.57
C TRP A 74 18.55 -0.55 17.53
N SER A 75 18.94 -1.00 16.33
CA SER A 75 20.36 -1.28 16.11
C SER A 75 21.01 0.10 16.21
N GLU A 76 21.92 0.27 17.16
CA GLU A 76 22.57 1.56 17.41
C GLU A 76 23.07 2.16 16.08
N GLY A 77 22.42 3.24 15.61
CA GLY A 77 22.89 4.12 14.53
C GLY A 77 22.52 3.76 13.08
N GLY A 78 21.61 2.83 12.78
CA GLY A 78 21.23 2.47 11.40
C GLY A 78 20.03 3.23 10.81
N LEU A 79 20.00 3.42 9.49
CA LEU A 79 18.84 3.89 8.73
C LEU A 79 17.72 2.84 8.75
N ARG A 80 16.47 3.27 8.87
CA ARG A 80 15.28 2.39 8.79
C ARG A 80 14.09 3.05 8.10
N PRO A 81 13.15 2.27 7.54
CA PRO A 81 11.84 2.77 7.15
C PRO A 81 11.07 3.30 8.37
N LEU A 82 10.35 4.41 8.20
CA LEU A 82 9.49 5.00 9.22
C LEU A 82 8.04 5.17 8.75
N GLY A 83 7.81 5.36 7.44
CA GLY A 83 6.49 5.51 6.85
C GLY A 83 6.53 5.50 5.32
N GLY A 84 5.36 5.44 4.68
CA GLY A 84 5.24 5.25 3.23
C GLY A 84 5.27 3.77 2.81
N PHE A 85 5.67 3.47 1.58
CA PHE A 85 5.70 2.11 1.01
C PHE A 85 4.32 1.43 0.96
N ASN A 86 3.27 2.16 0.60
CA ASN A 86 1.87 1.69 0.56
C ASN A 86 1.30 1.30 1.94
N ARG A 87 1.74 1.98 3.02
CA ARG A 87 1.20 1.80 4.37
C ARG A 87 0.20 2.90 4.73
N ASP A 88 -0.93 2.49 5.31
CA ASP A 88 -2.02 3.39 5.72
C ASP A 88 -1.83 4.00 7.13
N GLY A 89 -0.77 3.62 7.83
CA GLY A 89 -0.51 4.02 9.21
C GLY A 89 0.90 3.68 9.69
N CYS A 90 1.12 3.81 11.00
CA CYS A 90 2.41 3.49 11.64
C CYS A 90 2.17 2.92 13.05
N ASN A 91 3.14 2.17 13.60
CA ASN A 91 3.01 1.60 14.94
C ASN A 91 4.16 1.93 15.88
N THR A 92 3.88 1.65 17.14
CA THR A 92 4.85 1.40 18.20
C THR A 92 4.65 -0.03 18.70
N GLU A 93 5.43 -0.44 19.70
CA GLU A 93 5.17 -1.69 20.42
C GLU A 93 3.82 -1.69 21.17
N ASP A 94 3.32 -0.49 21.53
CA ASP A 94 2.13 -0.33 22.36
C ASP A 94 0.82 -0.20 21.55
N GLY A 95 0.91 0.20 20.27
CA GLY A 95 -0.28 0.37 19.44
C GLY A 95 -0.03 0.88 18.03
N TYR A 96 -1.11 1.00 17.26
CA TYR A 96 -1.12 1.39 15.85
C TYR A 96 -1.89 2.69 15.63
N TYR A 97 -1.30 3.63 14.91
CA TYR A 97 -1.86 4.93 14.54
C TYR A 97 -2.27 4.94 13.08
N TYR A 98 -3.45 5.47 12.78
CA TYR A 98 -3.89 5.67 11.42
C TYR A 98 -4.87 6.84 11.30
N LEU A 99 -4.97 7.40 10.10
CA LEU A 99 -5.91 8.46 9.77
C LEU A 99 -7.08 7.84 9.01
N CYS A 100 -8.32 8.09 9.43
CA CYS A 100 -9.50 7.55 8.73
C CYS A 100 -9.50 7.99 7.26
N ALA A 101 -9.63 7.02 6.36
CA ALA A 101 -9.55 7.25 4.91
C ALA A 101 -10.65 8.20 4.40
N HIS A 102 -11.84 8.13 4.97
CA HIS A 102 -13.00 8.91 4.55
C HIS A 102 -13.22 10.13 5.46
N PRO A 103 -13.05 11.36 4.96
CA PRO A 103 -13.32 12.55 5.76
C PRO A 103 -14.82 12.72 6.00
N GLU A 104 -15.19 13.05 7.23
CA GLU A 104 -16.56 13.32 7.66
C GLU A 104 -16.83 14.83 7.71
N LYS A 105 -18.10 15.21 7.49
CA LYS A 105 -18.52 16.60 7.64
C LYS A 105 -18.61 16.98 9.12
N LEU A 106 -17.84 17.99 9.51
CA LEU A 106 -17.77 18.55 10.85
C LEU A 106 -18.95 19.50 11.13
N SER A 107 -19.12 19.87 12.40
CA SER A 107 -20.22 20.72 12.87
C SER A 107 -20.18 22.16 12.31
N ASP A 108 -19.01 22.65 11.93
CA ASP A 108 -18.79 23.95 11.28
C ASP A 108 -19.00 23.90 9.75
N GLY A 109 -19.23 22.70 9.19
CA GLY A 109 -19.45 22.47 7.77
C GLY A 109 -18.19 22.11 6.97
N ASN A 110 -17.01 22.17 7.58
CA ASN A 110 -15.76 21.69 6.98
C ASN A 110 -15.73 20.16 6.94
N TYR A 111 -14.79 19.59 6.20
CA TYR A 111 -14.54 18.15 6.17
C TYR A 111 -13.22 17.83 6.88
N GLY A 112 -13.20 16.75 7.65
CA GLY A 112 -11.99 16.29 8.33
C GLY A 112 -11.99 14.80 8.59
N SER A 113 -10.79 14.23 8.66
CA SER A 113 -10.55 12.85 9.07
C SER A 113 -10.15 12.79 10.54
N HIS A 114 -10.31 11.61 11.14
CA HIS A 114 -9.95 11.35 12.52
C HIS A 114 -8.65 10.55 12.61
N MET A 115 -7.72 11.01 13.44
CA MET A 115 -6.58 10.21 13.89
C MET A 115 -7.05 9.23 14.95
N MET A 116 -6.81 7.96 14.69
CA MET A 116 -7.24 6.83 15.50
C MET A 116 -6.02 6.11 16.06
N TYR A 117 -6.20 5.46 17.19
CA TYR A 117 -5.18 4.65 17.84
C TYR A 117 -5.75 3.32 18.31
N MET A 118 -5.14 2.22 17.92
CA MET A 118 -5.43 0.89 18.44
C MET A 118 -4.46 0.59 19.57
N ASP A 119 -4.95 0.61 20.81
CA ASP A 119 -4.18 0.31 22.00
C ASP A 119 -4.11 -1.21 22.21
N PHE A 120 -2.91 -1.78 22.06
CA PHE A 120 -2.72 -3.23 22.09
C PHE A 120 -2.92 -3.83 23.49
N ALA A 121 -2.67 -3.05 24.54
CA ALA A 121 -2.79 -3.50 25.93
C ALA A 121 -4.26 -3.66 26.36
N SER A 122 -5.10 -2.67 26.05
CA SER A 122 -6.53 -2.66 26.34
C SER A 122 -7.37 -3.32 25.25
N GLN A 123 -6.79 -3.57 24.08
CA GLN A 123 -7.45 -4.13 22.91
C GLN A 123 -8.64 -3.28 22.47
N GLN A 124 -8.47 -1.97 22.46
CA GLN A 124 -9.50 -1.01 22.08
C GLN A 124 -8.95 -0.05 21.03
N GLU A 125 -9.79 0.32 20.09
CA GLU A 125 -9.60 1.51 19.29
C GLU A 125 -10.09 2.75 20.05
N VAL A 126 -9.38 3.86 19.91
CA VAL A 126 -9.78 5.16 20.45
C VAL A 126 -9.50 6.27 19.44
N TYR A 127 -10.28 7.34 19.48
CA TYR A 127 -9.85 8.61 18.91
C TYR A 127 -8.59 9.08 19.63
N LEU A 128 -7.61 9.60 18.89
CA LEU A 128 -6.38 10.16 19.48
C LEU A 128 -6.66 11.53 20.13
N CYS A 129 -7.41 11.51 21.22
CA CYS A 129 -7.87 12.67 21.94
C CYS A 129 -7.96 12.41 23.45
N SER A 130 -7.32 13.27 24.23
CA SER A 130 -7.30 13.17 25.69
C SER A 130 -8.51 13.79 26.39
N ASN A 131 -9.42 14.44 25.65
CA ASN A 131 -10.57 15.12 26.22
C ASN A 131 -11.79 14.19 26.37
N ALA A 132 -12.05 13.74 27.60
CA ALA A 132 -13.21 12.91 27.92
C ALA A 132 -14.52 13.65 27.63
N GLY A 133 -15.37 13.06 26.77
CA GLY A 133 -16.64 13.64 26.36
C GLY A 133 -16.54 14.60 25.17
N CYS A 134 -15.40 14.63 24.46
CA CYS A 134 -15.33 15.28 23.16
C CYS A 134 -16.28 14.61 22.16
N SER A 135 -16.97 15.42 21.36
CA SER A 135 -17.82 14.96 20.26
C SER A 135 -17.04 14.61 18.99
N HIS A 136 -15.75 14.98 18.93
CA HIS A 136 -14.87 14.79 17.77
C HIS A 136 -15.40 15.40 16.46
N ASP A 137 -16.21 16.46 16.53
CA ASP A 137 -16.90 17.07 15.38
C ASP A 137 -16.48 18.53 15.12
N THR A 138 -15.32 18.94 15.64
CA THR A 138 -14.75 20.29 15.47
C THR A 138 -13.24 20.21 15.27
N ALA A 139 -12.67 21.19 14.56
CA ALA A 139 -11.22 21.31 14.34
C ALA A 139 -10.40 21.52 15.63
N GLU A 140 -11.06 21.91 16.73
CA GLU A 140 -10.43 22.07 18.06
C GLU A 140 -10.09 20.70 18.71
N CYS A 141 -10.69 19.61 18.22
CA CYS A 141 -10.37 18.28 18.70
C CYS A 141 -9.00 17.83 18.16
N SER A 142 -8.13 17.36 19.04
CA SER A 142 -6.78 16.87 18.67
C SER A 142 -6.81 15.69 17.70
N SER A 143 -7.88 14.89 17.70
CA SER A 143 -8.03 13.80 16.74
C SER A 143 -8.54 14.26 15.38
N VAL A 144 -9.03 15.50 15.21
CA VAL A 144 -9.60 15.97 13.94
C VAL A 144 -8.54 16.66 13.09
N PHE A 145 -8.41 16.22 11.85
CA PHE A 145 -7.48 16.74 10.84
C PHE A 145 -8.27 17.21 9.63
N LEU A 146 -8.22 18.50 9.33
CA LEU A 146 -8.99 19.10 8.24
C LEU A 146 -8.47 18.62 6.88
N TYR A 147 -9.38 18.21 6.00
CA TYR A 147 -9.02 17.59 4.71
C TYR A 147 -8.15 18.50 3.83
N ASP A 148 -8.43 19.81 3.81
CA ASP A 148 -7.67 20.77 3.01
C ASP A 148 -6.19 20.89 3.45
N GLU A 149 -5.92 20.60 4.73
CA GLU A 149 -4.60 20.65 5.35
C GLU A 149 -3.94 19.27 5.43
N PHE A 150 -4.73 18.19 5.54
CA PHE A 150 -4.30 16.80 5.68
C PHE A 150 -5.13 15.90 4.77
N PRO A 151 -4.80 15.79 3.48
CA PRO A 151 -5.50 14.89 2.59
C PRO A 151 -5.25 13.44 3.02
N SER A 152 -6.33 12.70 3.30
CA SER A 152 -6.27 11.45 4.07
C SER A 152 -5.49 10.32 3.39
N TYR A 153 -5.52 10.28 2.05
CA TYR A 153 -4.86 9.23 1.26
C TYR A 153 -3.38 9.48 0.98
N THR A 154 -2.88 10.69 1.23
CA THR A 154 -1.51 11.07 0.87
C THR A 154 -0.71 11.54 2.07
N THR A 155 -1.35 11.82 3.20
CA THR A 155 -0.64 12.18 4.43
C THR A 155 0.08 10.97 4.99
N LEU A 156 1.41 10.98 4.99
CA LEU A 156 2.20 9.89 5.57
C LEU A 156 2.33 10.06 7.08
N LEU A 157 2.16 8.96 7.81
CA LEU A 157 2.32 8.89 9.25
C LEU A 157 3.59 8.14 9.60
N PHE A 158 4.32 8.64 10.59
CA PHE A 158 5.46 7.92 11.13
C PHE A 158 5.79 8.34 12.56
N VAL A 159 6.41 7.43 13.31
CA VAL A 159 6.91 7.70 14.66
C VAL A 159 8.42 7.90 14.60
N HIS A 160 8.92 8.97 15.22
CA HIS A 160 10.35 9.18 15.45
C HIS A 160 10.57 9.63 16.89
N GLY A 161 11.48 8.94 17.59
CA GLY A 161 11.67 9.13 19.03
C GLY A 161 10.37 8.88 19.80
N ASN A 162 9.90 9.89 20.53
CA ASN A 162 8.67 9.84 21.33
C ASN A 162 7.60 10.81 20.79
N GLN A 163 7.53 10.96 19.47
CA GLN A 163 6.64 11.88 18.77
C GLN A 163 6.04 11.20 17.54
N LEU A 164 4.80 11.56 17.23
CA LEU A 164 4.11 11.19 16.00
C LEU A 164 4.25 12.34 15.00
N TYR A 165 4.62 12.01 13.78
CA TYR A 165 4.78 12.97 12.68
C TYR A 165 3.74 12.71 11.60
N LEU A 166 3.30 13.79 10.97
CA LEU A 166 2.41 13.76 9.83
C LEU A 166 3.04 14.58 8.70
N LEU A 167 3.38 13.91 7.61
CA LEU A 167 3.86 14.53 6.40
C LEU A 167 2.67 14.78 5.49
N SER A 168 2.09 15.98 5.58
CA SER A 168 0.99 16.39 4.70
C SER A 168 1.54 16.71 3.32
N LYS A 169 1.24 15.84 2.37
CA LYS A 169 1.58 15.96 0.95
C LYS A 169 0.34 15.73 0.08
N TYR A 170 0.47 15.99 -1.20
CA TYR A 170 -0.55 15.75 -2.21
C TYR A 170 -0.07 14.69 -3.21
N ASN A 171 -1.02 14.13 -3.96
CA ASN A 171 -0.69 13.24 -5.09
C ASN A 171 0.13 13.98 -6.14
N ASP A 172 1.18 13.33 -6.63
CA ASP A 172 2.10 13.90 -7.61
C ASP A 172 1.94 13.32 -9.03
N TYR A 173 1.16 12.24 -9.17
CA TYR A 173 0.82 11.56 -10.43
C TYR A 173 2.03 11.13 -11.28
N ASP A 174 3.21 11.02 -10.68
CA ASP A 174 4.42 10.62 -11.40
C ASP A 174 4.25 9.23 -12.04
N GLY A 175 4.82 9.04 -13.23
CA GLY A 175 4.73 7.78 -13.96
C GLY A 175 3.30 7.44 -14.39
N SER A 176 2.48 8.43 -14.75
CA SER A 176 1.10 8.21 -15.20
C SER A 176 0.78 8.89 -16.53
N ALA A 177 -0.23 8.36 -17.23
CA ALA A 177 -0.78 8.91 -18.46
C ALA A 177 -2.29 9.12 -18.34
N PHE A 178 -2.78 10.26 -18.83
CA PHE A 178 -4.21 10.58 -18.86
C PHE A 178 -4.67 10.91 -20.27
N SER A 179 -5.61 10.12 -20.78
CA SER A 179 -6.24 10.32 -22.09
C SER A 179 -7.51 11.17 -21.98
N GLY A 180 -7.55 12.30 -22.71
CA GLY A 180 -8.75 12.81 -23.36
C GLY A 180 -10.07 13.03 -22.61
N MET A 181 -10.14 13.02 -21.27
CA MET A 181 -11.30 13.55 -20.52
C MET A 181 -10.94 14.85 -19.82
N SER A 182 -11.10 15.96 -20.56
CA SER A 182 -11.33 17.25 -19.93
C SER A 182 -12.69 17.21 -19.25
N TYR A 183 -12.73 16.94 -17.93
CA TYR A 183 -13.78 17.58 -17.15
C TYR A 183 -13.52 19.08 -17.30
N ASP A 184 -14.48 19.82 -17.88
CA ASP A 184 -14.44 21.28 -17.92
C ASP A 184 -14.29 21.78 -16.48
N VAL A 185 -13.07 22.18 -16.12
CA VAL A 185 -12.65 22.63 -14.78
C VAL A 185 -13.29 23.98 -14.41
N GLU A 186 -14.15 24.55 -15.26
CA GLU A 186 -14.71 25.88 -15.03
C GLU A 186 -15.96 25.90 -14.13
N ASP A 187 -16.68 24.78 -13.90
CA ASP A 187 -17.98 24.83 -13.19
C ASP A 187 -18.20 23.80 -12.07
N SER A 188 -17.21 22.97 -11.72
CA SER A 188 -17.33 21.99 -10.62
C SER A 188 -16.50 22.28 -9.38
N GLY A 189 -15.57 23.25 -9.42
CA GLY A 189 -14.61 23.47 -8.32
C GLY A 189 -13.69 22.26 -8.02
N ALA A 190 -13.85 21.16 -8.75
CA ALA A 190 -13.02 19.96 -8.67
C ALA A 190 -12.01 20.03 -9.81
N THR A 191 -10.96 20.82 -9.62
CA THR A 191 -9.69 20.51 -10.25
C THR A 191 -9.36 19.09 -9.82
N LEU A 192 -9.18 18.13 -10.75
CA LEU A 192 -8.33 16.97 -10.45
C LEU A 192 -7.11 17.56 -9.76
N GLY A 193 -6.78 17.07 -8.57
CA GLY A 193 -5.89 17.74 -7.63
C GLY A 193 -4.44 17.78 -8.07
N PHE A 194 -4.17 18.08 -9.35
CA PHE A 194 -2.90 18.48 -9.90
C PHE A 194 -2.24 19.43 -8.91
N ALA A 195 -0.98 19.16 -8.66
CA ALA A 195 -0.02 20.06 -8.03
C ALA A 195 -0.18 21.49 -8.56
N GLY A 196 -1.12 22.27 -8.00
CA GLY A 196 -1.17 23.70 -8.23
C GLY A 196 0.09 24.31 -7.64
N GLU A 197 0.56 25.42 -8.23
CA GLU A 197 1.77 26.14 -7.82
C GLU A 197 1.79 26.55 -6.32
N ASP A 198 0.67 26.46 -5.60
CA ASP A 198 0.51 26.83 -4.18
C ASP A 198 0.52 25.65 -3.18
N LYS A 199 0.60 24.38 -3.63
CA LYS A 199 0.55 23.22 -2.73
C LYS A 199 1.96 22.84 -2.26
N THR A 200 2.26 23.12 -1.00
CA THR A 200 3.57 22.83 -0.38
C THR A 200 3.44 21.68 0.61
N THR A 201 4.41 20.78 0.60
CA THR A 201 4.49 19.69 1.59
C THR A 201 4.89 20.24 2.95
N VAL A 202 4.18 19.82 4.00
CA VAL A 202 4.36 20.33 5.35
C VAL A 202 4.51 19.18 6.35
N LEU A 203 5.52 19.30 7.22
CA LEU A 203 5.70 18.37 8.33
C LEU A 203 5.05 18.93 9.59
N TYR A 204 4.16 18.15 10.18
CA TYR A 204 3.59 18.38 11.49
C TYR A 204 4.15 17.37 12.48
N ARG A 205 4.20 17.78 13.74
CA ARG A 205 4.58 16.95 14.88
C ARG A 205 3.51 17.03 15.94
N THR A 206 3.25 15.92 16.62
CA THR A 206 2.37 15.83 17.78
C THR A 206 2.94 14.85 18.81
N ASN A 207 2.51 14.98 20.06
CA ASN A 207 2.77 13.95 21.06
C ASN A 207 2.08 12.63 20.67
N LEU A 208 2.57 11.52 21.20
CA LEU A 208 1.97 10.20 20.98
C LEU A 208 0.51 10.07 21.47
N ASP A 209 0.03 11.00 22.29
CA ASP A 209 -1.37 11.11 22.75
C ASP A 209 -2.22 12.07 21.90
N GLY A 210 -1.65 12.61 20.80
CA GLY A 210 -2.28 13.55 19.89
C GLY A 210 -2.22 15.03 20.33
N THR A 211 -1.70 15.33 21.51
CA THR A 211 -1.61 16.72 22.01
C THR A 211 -0.43 17.49 21.41
N ASN A 212 -0.52 18.83 21.45
CA ASN A 212 0.54 19.73 20.96
C ASN A 212 0.89 19.53 19.49
N ARG A 213 -0.12 19.29 18.65
CA ARG A 213 0.05 19.33 17.19
C ARG A 213 0.56 20.69 16.76
N GLU A 214 1.71 20.72 16.09
CA GLU A 214 2.31 21.94 15.57
C GLU A 214 2.96 21.70 14.20
N LYS A 215 2.97 22.75 13.38
CA LYS A 215 3.75 22.76 12.13
C LYS A 215 5.22 22.95 12.47
N VAL A 216 6.07 22.01 12.10
CA VAL A 216 7.51 22.05 12.42
C VAL A 216 8.39 22.37 11.23
N HIS A 217 8.00 21.97 10.01
CA HIS A 217 8.78 22.25 8.80
C HIS A 217 7.87 22.49 7.60
N THR A 218 8.34 23.27 6.64
CA THR A 218 7.67 23.49 5.35
C THR A 218 8.74 23.27 4.27
N PHE A 219 8.54 22.26 3.44
CA PHE A 219 9.49 21.93 2.38
C PHE A 219 9.49 23.00 1.28
N THR A 220 10.50 22.97 0.43
CA THR A 220 10.62 23.91 -0.69
C THR A 220 9.36 23.86 -1.57
N SER A 221 8.82 25.03 -1.91
CA SER A 221 7.68 25.13 -2.83
C SER A 221 8.09 24.72 -4.25
N GLY A 222 7.18 24.08 -4.99
CA GLY A 222 7.40 23.65 -6.36
C GLY A 222 8.14 22.31 -6.51
N VAL A 223 8.36 21.57 -5.41
CA VAL A 223 8.80 20.16 -5.44
C VAL A 223 7.79 19.28 -4.71
N MET A 224 7.70 18.02 -5.16
CA MET A 224 6.93 16.95 -4.53
C MET A 224 7.83 15.99 -3.80
N LEU A 225 7.28 15.28 -2.80
CA LEU A 225 7.99 14.25 -2.06
C LEU A 225 7.47 12.87 -2.47
N GLU A 226 8.37 11.91 -2.60
CA GLU A 226 8.01 10.50 -2.85
C GLU A 226 7.34 9.85 -1.62
N ASP A 227 6.66 8.72 -1.83
CA ASP A 227 5.88 8.02 -0.83
C ASP A 227 6.72 7.13 0.10
N PHE A 228 7.80 7.70 0.65
CA PHE A 228 8.59 7.07 1.69
C PHE A 228 9.19 8.07 2.67
N VAL A 229 9.39 7.62 3.90
CA VAL A 229 10.18 8.29 4.92
C VAL A 229 11.12 7.26 5.54
N LEU A 230 12.41 7.54 5.47
CA LEU A 230 13.42 6.79 6.22
C LEU A 230 13.95 7.66 7.35
N GLY A 231 14.55 7.08 8.38
CA GLY A 231 15.20 7.90 9.39
C GLY A 231 16.30 7.19 10.15
N ASP A 232 17.14 8.03 10.75
CA ASP A 232 18.19 7.66 11.69
C ASP A 232 17.82 8.17 13.10
N GLU A 233 18.78 8.17 14.02
CA GLU A 233 18.58 8.68 15.38
C GLU A 233 18.21 10.17 15.45
N ASN A 234 18.62 10.98 14.48
CA ASN A 234 18.57 12.45 14.56
C ASN A 234 17.55 13.07 13.59
N GLY A 235 17.22 12.39 12.50
CA GLY A 235 16.43 12.99 11.44
C GLY A 235 15.83 11.99 10.46
N ILE A 236 15.29 12.54 9.38
CA ILE A 236 14.62 11.78 8.32
C ILE A 236 15.24 12.04 6.96
N TYR A 237 15.12 11.06 6.08
CA TYR A 237 15.48 11.13 4.67
C TYR A 237 14.20 10.97 3.83
N VAL A 238 14.06 11.86 2.85
CA VAL A 238 12.96 11.88 1.88
C VAL A 238 13.52 12.18 0.49
N ALA A 239 12.87 11.70 -0.56
CA ALA A 239 13.21 12.12 -1.93
C ALA A 239 12.29 13.25 -2.38
N THR A 240 12.88 14.32 -2.90
CA THR A 240 12.15 15.42 -3.56
C THR A 240 12.30 15.33 -5.06
N LYS A 241 11.25 15.68 -5.81
CA LYS A 241 11.23 15.66 -7.27
C LYS A 241 10.40 16.80 -7.85
N LYS A 242 10.70 17.21 -9.09
CA LYS A 242 9.83 18.08 -9.88
C LYS A 242 8.96 17.25 -10.80
N ILE A 243 7.68 17.59 -10.87
CA ILE A 243 6.74 16.97 -11.80
C ILE A 243 6.55 17.86 -13.01
N THR A 244 6.63 17.25 -14.19
CA THR A 244 6.32 17.89 -15.47
C THR A 244 5.16 17.18 -16.14
N ALA A 245 4.33 17.94 -16.85
CA ALA A 245 3.22 17.41 -17.63
C ALA A 245 3.51 17.65 -19.12
N GLU A 246 3.65 16.57 -19.88
CA GLU A 246 3.92 16.60 -21.31
C GLU A 246 2.71 16.10 -22.09
N LYS A 247 2.20 16.94 -22.99
CA LYS A 247 1.06 16.58 -23.83
C LYS A 247 1.56 15.99 -25.15
N SER A 248 1.12 14.77 -25.47
CA SER A 248 1.28 14.18 -26.80
C SER A 248 -0.04 13.64 -27.31
N GLY A 249 -0.50 14.15 -28.45
CA GLY A 249 -1.81 13.77 -29.00
C GLY A 249 -2.98 14.08 -28.05
N ALA A 250 -3.73 13.05 -27.68
CA ALA A 250 -4.85 13.11 -26.74
C ALA A 250 -4.43 12.91 -25.27
N ASP A 251 -3.17 12.54 -25.05
CA ASP A 251 -2.67 12.08 -23.76
C ASP A 251 -1.80 13.15 -23.10
N THR A 252 -1.81 13.14 -21.77
CA THR A 252 -0.90 13.93 -20.94
C THR A 252 -0.13 12.98 -20.04
N TYR A 253 1.19 13.02 -20.15
CA TYR A 253 2.12 12.21 -19.39
C TYR A 253 2.73 13.02 -18.27
N TYR A 254 2.81 12.43 -17.08
CA TYR A 254 3.39 13.04 -15.89
C TYR A 254 4.69 12.33 -15.56
N ASN A 255 5.79 13.07 -15.63
CA ASN A 255 7.13 12.53 -15.42
C ASN A 255 7.88 13.37 -14.39
N SER A 256 8.68 12.71 -13.55
CA SER A 256 9.57 13.36 -12.61
C SER A 256 10.95 13.65 -13.17
N SER A 257 11.58 14.66 -12.58
CA SER A 257 12.95 15.09 -12.87
C SER A 257 13.54 15.81 -11.66
N GLU A 258 14.84 16.10 -11.69
CA GLU A 258 15.56 16.78 -10.62
C GLU A 258 15.39 16.07 -9.28
N ARG A 259 15.42 14.72 -9.28
CA ARG A 259 15.25 13.92 -8.07
C ARG A 259 16.44 14.08 -7.16
N ARG A 260 16.18 14.32 -5.88
CA ARG A 260 17.21 14.54 -4.86
C ARG A 260 16.82 13.85 -3.58
N LEU A 261 17.81 13.21 -2.95
CA LEU A 261 17.68 12.77 -1.59
C LEU A 261 17.97 13.94 -0.65
N VAL A 262 17.06 14.18 0.27
CA VAL A 262 17.11 15.29 1.23
C VAL A 262 17.05 14.72 2.64
N TYR A 263 17.88 15.28 3.53
CA TYR A 263 17.86 15.01 4.95
C TYR A 263 17.31 16.20 5.72
N LEU A 264 16.44 15.93 6.69
CA LEU A 264 15.92 16.90 7.65
C LEU A 264 16.32 16.48 9.07
N ASP A 265 17.15 17.30 9.71
CA ASP A 265 17.45 17.18 11.15
C ASP A 265 16.19 17.57 11.94
N LEU A 266 15.63 16.64 12.72
CA LEU A 266 14.36 16.85 13.44
C LEU A 266 14.53 17.62 14.76
N GLU A 267 15.75 17.88 15.21
CA GLU A 267 16.01 18.73 16.37
C GLU A 267 16.15 20.20 15.94
N LYS A 268 16.94 20.44 14.88
CA LYS A 268 17.23 21.79 14.37
C LYS A 268 16.24 22.27 13.33
N MET A 269 15.47 21.37 12.73
CA MET A 269 14.64 21.62 11.54
C MET A 269 15.46 22.20 10.39
N GLU A 270 16.67 21.67 10.20
CA GLU A 270 17.60 22.07 9.14
C GLU A 270 17.60 21.04 8.01
N GLU A 271 17.25 21.50 6.82
CA GLU A 271 17.22 20.72 5.59
C GLU A 271 18.59 20.77 4.89
N ARG A 272 19.06 19.63 4.39
CA ARG A 272 20.24 19.56 3.51
C ARG A 272 20.05 18.50 2.42
N GLU A 273 20.53 18.83 1.23
CA GLU A 273 20.66 17.87 0.14
C GLU A 273 21.76 16.85 0.48
N ILE A 274 21.49 15.57 0.22
CA ILE A 274 22.46 14.47 0.35
C ILE A 274 23.13 14.20 -1.00
N CYS A 275 22.33 13.87 -2.01
CA CYS A 275 22.80 13.59 -3.35
C CYS A 275 21.67 13.70 -4.39
N SER A 276 22.07 13.75 -5.66
CA SER A 276 21.17 13.53 -6.80
C SER A 276 20.72 12.08 -6.85
N MET A 277 19.46 11.86 -7.20
CA MET A 277 18.90 10.55 -7.53
C MET A 277 18.58 10.42 -9.03
N ASP A 278 18.91 11.44 -9.82
CA ASP A 278 18.96 11.35 -11.27
C ASP A 278 20.31 10.74 -11.67
N PHE A 279 20.29 9.47 -12.06
CA PHE A 279 21.46 8.73 -12.53
C PHE A 279 21.54 8.77 -14.07
N GLN A 280 22.73 8.54 -14.64
CA GLN A 280 22.93 8.56 -16.10
C GLN A 280 22.45 7.27 -16.80
N ASP A 281 21.45 6.61 -16.22
CA ASP A 281 20.84 5.40 -16.73
C ASP A 281 19.61 5.74 -17.58
N SER A 282 19.14 4.79 -18.39
CA SER A 282 18.00 5.01 -19.29
C SER A 282 16.65 4.64 -18.69
N PHE A 283 16.60 4.40 -17.37
CA PHE A 283 15.39 3.96 -16.66
C PHE A 283 15.32 4.57 -15.26
N PHE A 284 14.14 4.46 -14.65
CA PHE A 284 13.82 5.04 -13.36
C PHE A 284 14.15 4.07 -12.21
N TRP A 285 14.64 4.62 -11.10
CA TRP A 285 14.93 3.87 -9.88
C TRP A 285 13.93 4.22 -8.77
N GLU A 286 13.18 3.22 -8.31
CA GLU A 286 12.31 3.25 -7.14
C GLU A 286 13.09 2.88 -5.87
N VAL A 287 12.70 3.47 -4.74
CA VAL A 287 13.27 3.12 -3.43
C VAL A 287 12.44 1.99 -2.83
N GLU A 288 13.08 0.87 -2.54
CA GLU A 288 12.44 -0.32 -1.95
C GLU A 288 12.68 -0.46 -0.44
N GLY A 289 13.70 0.25 0.07
CA GLY A 289 14.05 0.19 1.48
C GLY A 289 15.46 0.67 1.75
N CYS A 290 16.01 0.24 2.87
CA CYS A 290 17.34 0.61 3.30
C CYS A 290 17.98 -0.44 4.21
N TYR A 291 19.29 -0.35 4.32
CA TYR A 291 20.06 -1.05 5.34
C TYR A 291 21.35 -0.25 5.61
N ALA A 292 21.86 -0.32 6.84
CA ALA A 292 23.03 0.46 7.25
C ALA A 292 22.89 1.95 6.87
N ASP A 293 23.76 2.46 5.99
CA ASP A 293 23.79 3.81 5.43
C ASP A 293 23.53 3.82 3.91
N LYS A 294 22.70 2.90 3.43
CA LYS A 294 22.38 2.71 2.02
C LYS A 294 20.88 2.63 1.76
N LEU A 295 20.46 3.17 0.61
CA LEU A 295 19.15 2.85 0.03
C LEU A 295 19.26 1.59 -0.82
N ILE A 296 18.17 0.84 -0.88
CA ILE A 296 17.96 -0.26 -1.82
C ILE A 296 17.05 0.28 -2.91
N LEU A 297 17.48 0.14 -4.16
CA LEU A 297 16.78 0.66 -5.33
C LEU A 297 16.43 -0.49 -6.29
N ASN A 298 15.26 -0.37 -6.92
CA ASN A 298 14.79 -1.26 -7.98
C ASN A 298 14.39 -0.45 -9.22
N GLY A 299 14.52 -1.03 -10.41
CA GLY A 299 14.01 -0.45 -11.64
C GLY A 299 14.09 -1.42 -12.81
N THR A 300 13.18 -1.26 -13.77
CA THR A 300 13.15 -2.06 -15.00
C THR A 300 14.11 -1.48 -16.05
N ASP A 301 15.18 -2.21 -16.33
CA ASP A 301 16.17 -1.90 -17.37
C ASP A 301 15.74 -2.49 -18.72
N TYR A 302 15.17 -1.65 -19.58
CA TYR A 302 14.78 -2.01 -20.95
C TYR A 302 15.96 -2.10 -21.93
N GLY A 303 17.20 -1.88 -21.47
CA GLY A 303 18.42 -1.88 -22.29
C GLY A 303 18.54 -0.69 -23.26
N ARG A 304 17.58 0.24 -23.21
CA ARG A 304 17.52 1.49 -23.96
C ARG A 304 16.59 2.47 -23.26
N GLU A 305 16.64 3.72 -23.70
CA GLU A 305 15.62 4.70 -23.36
C GLU A 305 14.27 4.29 -23.99
N VAL A 306 13.21 4.41 -23.19
CA VAL A 306 11.83 4.09 -23.55
C VAL A 306 10.99 5.34 -23.30
N SER A 307 10.19 5.73 -24.29
CA SER A 307 9.30 6.88 -24.16
C SER A 307 8.04 6.55 -23.36
N SER A 308 7.41 7.55 -22.76
CA SER A 308 6.12 7.35 -22.06
C SER A 308 5.04 6.77 -22.99
N GLU A 309 5.01 7.15 -24.27
CA GLU A 309 4.08 6.56 -25.25
C GLU A 309 4.27 5.04 -25.43
N GLU A 310 5.51 4.54 -25.35
CA GLU A 310 5.80 3.11 -25.44
C GLU A 310 5.44 2.36 -24.14
N LEU A 311 5.61 2.99 -22.98
CA LEU A 311 5.23 2.42 -21.69
C LEU A 311 3.72 2.30 -21.52
N PHE A 312 2.97 3.25 -22.08
CA PHE A 312 1.51 3.32 -21.99
C PHE A 312 0.80 2.97 -23.30
N ASP A 313 1.46 2.23 -24.21
CA ASP A 313 0.84 1.77 -25.46
C ASP A 313 -0.34 0.84 -25.12
N GLU A 314 -1.52 1.14 -25.68
CA GLU A 314 -2.74 0.35 -25.46
C GLU A 314 -2.65 -1.07 -26.05
N ASP A 315 -1.67 -1.34 -26.92
CA ASP A 315 -1.40 -2.66 -27.47
C ASP A 315 -0.62 -3.52 -26.46
N GLU A 316 -1.35 -4.33 -25.70
CA GLU A 316 -0.82 -5.24 -24.69
C GLU A 316 0.32 -6.13 -25.21
N ASP A 317 0.28 -6.54 -26.49
CA ASP A 317 1.32 -7.39 -27.07
C ASP A 317 2.65 -6.63 -27.19
N LYS A 318 2.61 -5.32 -27.48
CA LYS A 318 3.83 -4.49 -27.57
C LYS A 318 4.44 -4.22 -26.21
N TYR A 319 3.63 -3.82 -25.23
CA TYR A 319 4.12 -3.60 -23.87
C TYR A 319 4.70 -4.90 -23.29
N LYS A 320 4.00 -6.03 -23.50
CA LYS A 320 4.47 -7.35 -23.08
C LYS A 320 5.78 -7.74 -23.77
N GLU A 321 5.93 -7.49 -25.07
CA GLU A 321 7.20 -7.73 -25.76
C GLU A 321 8.32 -6.85 -25.21
N LEU A 322 8.04 -5.58 -24.95
CA LEU A 322 8.99 -4.64 -24.35
C LEU A 322 9.45 -5.12 -22.97
N TYR A 323 8.51 -5.48 -22.07
CA TYR A 323 8.80 -5.95 -20.72
C TYR A 323 9.51 -7.32 -20.72
N ASN A 324 9.08 -8.28 -21.54
CA ASN A 324 9.73 -9.59 -21.60
C ASN A 324 11.18 -9.55 -22.12
N ASN A 325 11.56 -8.45 -22.77
CA ASN A 325 12.93 -8.20 -23.25
C ASN A 325 13.73 -7.30 -22.29
N SER A 326 13.20 -6.96 -21.12
CA SER A 326 13.89 -6.18 -20.08
C SER A 326 14.46 -7.06 -18.97
N GLU A 327 15.23 -6.43 -18.09
CA GLU A 327 15.67 -7.00 -16.81
C GLU A 327 15.17 -6.14 -15.67
N GLU A 328 14.80 -6.78 -14.56
CA GLU A 328 14.66 -6.09 -13.29
C GLU A 328 16.04 -5.93 -12.67
N ALA A 329 16.42 -4.69 -12.36
CA ALA A 329 17.73 -4.34 -11.85
C ALA A 329 17.64 -3.88 -10.40
N TYR A 330 18.59 -4.31 -9.57
CA TYR A 330 18.68 -3.93 -8.17
C TYR A 330 20.02 -3.25 -7.90
N ALA A 331 19.97 -2.15 -7.15
CA ALA A 331 21.13 -1.36 -6.82
C ALA A 331 21.12 -0.88 -5.37
N THR A 332 22.28 -0.44 -4.89
CA THR A 332 22.43 0.24 -3.62
C THR A 332 22.91 1.66 -3.83
N LEU A 333 22.32 2.63 -3.15
CA LEU A 333 22.81 4.02 -3.11
C LEU A 333 23.47 4.29 -1.77
N ASP A 334 24.79 4.51 -1.77
CA ASP A 334 25.55 4.87 -0.58
C ASP A 334 25.31 6.34 -0.20
N LEU A 335 24.81 6.60 1.01
CA LEU A 335 24.40 7.94 1.43
C LEU A 335 25.57 8.88 1.73
N ASN A 336 26.77 8.35 1.99
CA ASN A 336 27.95 9.16 2.29
C ASN A 336 28.60 9.69 1.02
N SER A 337 28.60 8.87 -0.03
CA SER A 337 29.29 9.15 -1.29
C SER A 337 28.34 9.56 -2.42
N GLY A 338 27.05 9.26 -2.30
CA GLY A 338 26.06 9.42 -3.38
C GLY A 338 26.31 8.46 -4.55
N GLN A 339 27.07 7.38 -4.34
CA GLN A 339 27.38 6.43 -5.40
C GLN A 339 26.32 5.35 -5.51
N LEU A 340 25.79 5.19 -6.73
CA LEU A 340 24.94 4.07 -7.12
C LEU A 340 25.83 2.87 -7.49
N ASN A 341 25.52 1.70 -6.95
CA ASN A 341 26.15 0.44 -7.29
C ASN A 341 25.08 -0.58 -7.68
N ARG A 342 25.03 -0.98 -8.96
CA ARG A 342 24.16 -2.06 -9.42
C ARG A 342 24.72 -3.40 -8.94
N VAL A 343 23.88 -4.18 -8.27
CA VAL A 343 24.30 -5.39 -7.57
C VAL A 343 23.76 -6.65 -8.24
N TYR A 344 22.51 -6.61 -8.69
CA TYR A 344 21.83 -7.79 -9.22
C TYR A 344 20.92 -7.40 -10.40
N SER A 345 20.72 -8.33 -11.32
CA SER A 345 19.62 -8.25 -12.27
C SER A 345 19.05 -9.62 -12.60
N ILE A 346 17.77 -9.63 -12.96
CA ILE A 346 17.04 -10.83 -13.35
C ILE A 346 16.17 -10.53 -14.56
N SER A 347 16.10 -11.48 -15.50
CA SER A 347 15.29 -11.29 -16.72
C SER A 347 13.81 -11.28 -16.39
N ASN A 348 13.08 -10.31 -16.95
CA ASN A 348 11.63 -10.20 -16.84
C ASN A 348 10.86 -11.11 -17.81
N ARG A 349 11.57 -12.00 -18.51
CA ARG A 349 10.97 -12.96 -19.44
C ARG A 349 10.12 -14.02 -18.74
N GLU A 350 10.55 -14.45 -17.56
CA GLU A 350 9.85 -15.43 -16.72
C GLU A 350 9.45 -14.74 -15.42
N MET A 351 8.44 -15.28 -14.71
CA MET A 351 7.98 -14.64 -13.48
C MET A 351 9.09 -14.63 -12.42
N ASN A 352 9.23 -13.47 -11.78
CA ASN A 352 10.17 -13.25 -10.69
C ASN A 352 9.59 -12.27 -9.67
N SER A 353 10.11 -12.35 -8.45
CA SER A 353 9.82 -11.41 -7.36
C SER A 353 11.02 -11.32 -6.45
N ALA A 354 11.15 -10.19 -5.77
CA ALA A 354 12.19 -10.01 -4.78
C ALA A 354 11.70 -9.23 -3.56
N VAL A 355 12.34 -9.50 -2.42
CA VAL A 355 12.17 -8.71 -1.19
C VAL A 355 13.53 -8.51 -0.57
N ALA A 356 13.78 -7.32 -0.02
CA ALA A 356 15.05 -7.00 0.61
C ALA A 356 14.90 -6.81 2.13
N ASP A 357 15.86 -7.34 2.88
CA ASP A 357 15.97 -7.13 4.33
C ASP A 357 17.42 -7.28 4.78
N GLY A 358 17.85 -6.41 5.70
CA GLY A 358 19.13 -6.54 6.39
C GLY A 358 20.36 -6.64 5.49
N GLY A 359 20.36 -6.00 4.31
CA GLY A 359 21.47 -6.09 3.35
C GLY A 359 21.46 -7.34 2.47
N VAL A 360 20.34 -8.07 2.44
CA VAL A 360 20.14 -9.25 1.60
C VAL A 360 18.93 -9.03 0.71
N LEU A 361 19.07 -9.34 -0.58
CA LEU A 361 17.96 -9.42 -1.52
C LEU A 361 17.58 -10.89 -1.71
N TYR A 362 16.35 -11.24 -1.36
CA TYR A 362 15.79 -12.56 -1.63
C TYR A 362 15.08 -12.53 -2.98
N VAL A 363 15.41 -13.45 -3.86
CA VAL A 363 14.89 -13.49 -5.24
C VAL A 363 14.28 -14.85 -5.51
N SER A 364 13.02 -14.85 -5.93
CA SER A 364 12.29 -16.03 -6.41
C SER A 364 12.16 -15.98 -7.92
N SER A 365 12.34 -17.12 -8.59
CA SER A 365 12.24 -17.21 -10.05
C SER A 365 11.55 -18.49 -10.51
N GLU A 366 10.66 -18.36 -11.49
CA GLU A 366 9.98 -19.47 -12.16
C GLU A 366 10.94 -20.33 -13.00
N ILE A 367 12.14 -19.81 -13.34
CA ILE A 367 13.13 -20.53 -14.15
C ILE A 367 13.54 -21.86 -13.50
N ASP A 368 13.74 -21.85 -12.19
CA ASP A 368 14.24 -23.01 -11.44
C ASP A 368 13.46 -23.32 -10.16
N ASN A 369 12.35 -22.61 -9.90
CA ASN A 369 11.52 -22.74 -8.70
C ASN A 369 12.39 -22.76 -7.44
N SER A 370 13.27 -21.78 -7.35
CA SER A 370 14.19 -21.61 -6.23
C SER A 370 14.10 -20.20 -5.67
N VAL A 371 14.49 -20.07 -4.41
CA VAL A 371 14.72 -18.77 -3.78
C VAL A 371 16.21 -18.64 -3.49
N LYS A 372 16.79 -17.57 -3.97
CA LYS A 372 18.18 -17.19 -3.72
C LYS A 372 18.24 -16.03 -2.73
N ALA A 373 19.34 -15.94 -2.01
CA ALA A 373 19.71 -14.77 -1.24
C ALA A 373 20.96 -14.17 -1.89
N VAL A 374 20.91 -12.87 -2.19
CA VAL A 374 21.99 -12.09 -2.78
C VAL A 374 22.48 -11.10 -1.74
N ASP A 375 23.77 -11.16 -1.41
CA ASP A 375 24.40 -10.16 -0.54
C ASP A 375 24.48 -8.82 -1.28
N LEU A 376 23.88 -7.76 -0.72
CA LEU A 376 23.76 -6.47 -1.39
C LEU A 376 25.07 -5.66 -1.40
N ASP A 377 26.08 -6.05 -0.62
CA ASP A 377 27.38 -5.40 -0.62
C ASP A 377 28.31 -5.98 -1.70
N THR A 378 28.19 -7.27 -1.96
CA THR A 378 29.13 -8.05 -2.78
C THR A 378 28.54 -8.61 -4.07
N GLY A 379 27.22 -8.74 -4.14
CA GLY A 379 26.52 -9.46 -5.21
C GLY A 379 26.67 -10.98 -5.14
N GLU A 380 27.22 -11.53 -4.04
CA GLU A 380 27.37 -12.98 -3.89
C GLU A 380 26.00 -13.65 -3.73
N GLU A 381 25.69 -14.61 -4.61
CA GLU A 381 24.47 -15.41 -4.56
C GLU A 381 24.66 -16.68 -3.73
N ARG A 382 23.68 -16.99 -2.88
CA ARG A 382 23.50 -18.32 -2.28
C ARG A 382 22.09 -18.83 -2.51
N ILE A 383 21.95 -20.12 -2.75
CA ILE A 383 20.63 -20.76 -2.81
C ILE A 383 20.10 -20.86 -1.37
N LEU A 384 18.95 -20.24 -1.09
CA LEU A 384 18.26 -20.34 0.19
C LEU A 384 17.34 -21.56 0.21
N CYS A 385 16.54 -21.74 -0.84
CA CYS A 385 15.63 -22.87 -1.00
C CYS A 385 15.67 -23.36 -2.45
N SER A 386 15.61 -24.67 -2.67
CA SER A 386 15.62 -25.27 -4.01
C SER A 386 14.76 -26.52 -4.06
N GLY A 387 14.37 -26.92 -5.28
CA GLY A 387 13.49 -28.06 -5.47
C GLY A 387 12.06 -27.81 -4.98
N MET A 388 11.63 -26.54 -4.99
CA MET A 388 10.24 -26.19 -4.76
C MET A 388 9.40 -26.71 -5.93
N ASP A 389 8.15 -27.03 -5.65
CA ASP A 389 7.21 -27.60 -6.61
C ASP A 389 6.70 -26.58 -7.63
N GLN A 390 6.77 -25.30 -7.29
CA GLN A 390 6.30 -24.17 -8.09
C GLN A 390 7.07 -22.88 -7.74
N TYR A 391 6.80 -21.84 -8.51
CA TYR A 391 7.17 -20.47 -8.19
C TYR A 391 6.35 -19.95 -7.01
N TYR A 392 6.99 -19.19 -6.13
CA TYR A 392 6.32 -18.47 -5.05
C TYR A 392 6.64 -16.98 -5.17
N TYR A 393 5.60 -16.14 -5.20
CA TYR A 393 5.75 -14.69 -5.19
C TYR A 393 6.14 -14.24 -3.77
N LEU A 394 7.21 -13.45 -3.64
CA LEU A 394 7.69 -12.93 -2.35
C LEU A 394 6.99 -11.60 -2.07
N CYS A 395 6.27 -11.51 -0.94
CA CYS A 395 5.50 -10.32 -0.58
C CYS A 395 6.30 -9.37 0.32
N ASP A 396 6.63 -9.83 1.53
CA ASP A 396 7.34 -9.06 2.56
C ASP A 396 8.03 -9.98 3.57
N ILE A 397 8.72 -9.39 4.55
CA ILE A 397 9.38 -10.12 5.63
C ILE A 397 8.69 -9.83 6.97
N ILE A 398 8.28 -10.89 7.64
CA ILE A 398 7.67 -10.89 8.96
C ILE A 398 8.59 -11.69 9.90
N GLY A 399 9.29 -10.99 10.79
CA GLY A 399 10.27 -11.60 11.68
C GLY A 399 11.39 -12.28 10.88
N SER A 400 11.55 -13.59 11.04
CA SER A 400 12.57 -14.38 10.31
C SER A 400 12.03 -15.09 9.07
N LYS A 401 10.84 -14.73 8.58
CA LYS A 401 10.21 -15.42 7.46
C LYS A 401 9.76 -14.46 6.37
N ILE A 402 9.97 -14.86 5.13
CA ILE A 402 9.38 -14.21 3.96
C ILE A 402 7.95 -14.74 3.81
N ARG A 403 6.97 -13.84 3.77
CA ARG A 403 5.60 -14.18 3.38
C ARG A 403 5.55 -14.36 1.87
N CYS A 404 4.98 -15.48 1.43
CA CYS A 404 4.91 -15.83 0.03
C CYS A 404 3.49 -16.20 -0.41
N GLU A 405 3.19 -15.98 -1.68
CA GLU A 405 2.01 -16.49 -2.38
C GLU A 405 2.41 -17.55 -3.39
N ASP A 406 1.54 -18.51 -3.66
CA ASP A 406 1.74 -19.45 -4.76
C ASP A 406 1.21 -18.91 -6.09
N GLU A 407 1.56 -19.56 -7.20
CA GLU A 407 1.14 -19.16 -8.55
C GLU A 407 -0.38 -19.12 -8.73
N ALA A 408 -1.11 -19.92 -7.95
CA ALA A 408 -2.57 -19.93 -7.95
C ALA A 408 -3.19 -18.72 -7.23
N PHE A 409 -2.38 -17.91 -6.54
CA PHE A 409 -2.83 -16.83 -5.66
C PHE A 409 -3.94 -17.33 -4.73
N ASN A 410 -3.66 -18.47 -4.09
CA ASN A 410 -4.58 -19.01 -3.12
C ASN A 410 -4.80 -17.99 -1.99
N LYS A 411 -5.98 -18.05 -1.38
CA LYS A 411 -6.41 -17.07 -0.36
C LYS A 411 -5.61 -17.18 0.97
N THR A 412 -4.49 -17.89 0.97
CA THR A 412 -3.64 -18.23 2.13
C THR A 412 -2.17 -17.97 1.82
N PHE A 413 -1.34 -17.85 2.85
CA PHE A 413 0.08 -17.56 2.68
C PHE A 413 0.98 -18.75 3.02
N PHE A 414 2.14 -18.77 2.34
CA PHE A 414 3.30 -19.57 2.69
C PHE A 414 4.34 -18.70 3.40
N TYR A 415 5.24 -19.33 4.14
CA TYR A 415 6.28 -18.66 4.89
C TYR A 415 7.60 -19.40 4.75
N LEU A 416 8.58 -18.75 4.12
CA LEU A 416 9.93 -19.26 3.93
C LEU A 416 10.86 -18.70 5.01
N ASP A 417 11.46 -19.58 5.82
CA ASP A 417 12.42 -19.16 6.85
C ASP A 417 13.77 -18.76 6.24
N VAL A 418 14.23 -17.53 6.49
CA VAL A 418 15.46 -16.99 5.88
C VAL A 418 16.75 -17.62 6.41
N ASN A 419 16.68 -18.27 7.58
CA ASN A 419 17.81 -18.90 8.23
C ASN A 419 17.94 -20.38 7.82
N THR A 420 16.81 -21.08 7.66
CA THR A 420 16.81 -22.53 7.39
C THR A 420 16.46 -22.89 5.95
N GLY A 421 15.80 -22.01 5.21
CA GLY A 421 15.22 -22.30 3.90
C GLY A 421 13.97 -23.19 3.96
N GLU A 422 13.40 -23.40 5.16
CA GLU A 422 12.19 -24.21 5.35
C GLU A 422 10.93 -23.44 4.95
N LEU A 423 10.17 -24.01 4.02
CA LEU A 423 8.86 -23.51 3.61
C LEU A 423 7.76 -24.11 4.49
N SER A 424 6.88 -23.26 5.00
CA SER A 424 5.70 -23.64 5.78
C SER A 424 4.45 -23.01 5.20
N HIS A 425 3.28 -23.62 5.42
CA HIS A 425 1.99 -23.13 4.94
C HIS A 425 1.07 -22.79 6.12
N SER A 426 0.39 -21.66 6.03
CA SER A 426 -0.65 -21.27 6.99
C SER A 426 -2.00 -21.31 6.30
N SER A 427 -2.96 -22.04 6.88
CA SER A 427 -4.31 -22.14 6.34
C SER A 427 -5.22 -20.97 6.74
N LEU A 428 -4.68 -19.91 7.33
CA LEU A 428 -5.48 -18.79 7.81
C LEU A 428 -6.04 -17.99 6.64
N VAL A 429 -7.32 -17.66 6.76
CA VAL A 429 -8.07 -16.80 5.85
C VAL A 429 -8.92 -15.86 6.69
N ASN A 430 -9.35 -14.76 6.09
CA ASN A 430 -10.42 -13.93 6.61
C ASN A 430 -11.69 -14.77 6.83
N LYS A 431 -12.37 -14.62 7.98
CA LYS A 431 -13.44 -15.55 8.38
C LYS A 431 -14.71 -15.47 7.52
N SER A 432 -15.19 -14.28 7.19
CA SER A 432 -16.48 -14.13 6.51
C SER A 432 -16.41 -14.40 5.02
N LEU A 433 -15.32 -13.99 4.36
CA LEU A 433 -15.18 -14.09 2.89
C LEU A 433 -14.19 -15.16 2.44
N GLY A 434 -13.41 -15.71 3.37
CA GLY A 434 -12.35 -16.66 3.08
C GLY A 434 -11.20 -16.06 2.29
N TRP A 435 -11.10 -14.72 2.21
CA TRP A 435 -10.03 -13.98 1.53
C TRP A 435 -8.71 -14.07 2.30
N GLN A 436 -7.63 -13.56 1.70
CA GLN A 436 -6.37 -13.40 2.41
C GLN A 436 -6.53 -12.48 3.63
N LEU A 437 -5.63 -12.65 4.60
CA LEU A 437 -5.51 -11.71 5.71
C LEU A 437 -4.88 -10.40 5.22
N ASP A 438 -5.38 -9.25 5.65
CA ASP A 438 -4.71 -7.97 5.43
C ASP A 438 -3.75 -7.67 6.57
N PHE A 439 -2.51 -7.34 6.26
CA PHE A 439 -1.46 -7.08 7.24
C PHE A 439 -1.29 -5.59 7.45
N ARG A 440 -1.22 -5.16 8.71
CA ARG A 440 -1.25 -3.73 9.08
C ARG A 440 0.01 -3.28 9.80
N ALA A 441 0.54 -4.13 10.68
CA ALA A 441 1.80 -3.86 11.36
C ALA A 441 2.44 -5.15 11.87
N VAL A 442 3.76 -5.15 11.96
CA VAL A 442 4.52 -6.10 12.78
C VAL A 442 4.94 -5.35 14.05
N THR A 443 4.79 -5.97 15.23
CA THR A 443 5.07 -5.33 16.52
C THR A 443 5.63 -6.37 17.48
N GLY A 444 6.92 -6.27 17.80
CA GLY A 444 7.64 -7.29 18.55
C GLY A 444 7.40 -8.72 18.02
N SER A 445 6.72 -9.54 18.82
CA SER A 445 6.39 -10.93 18.48
C SER A 445 5.01 -11.13 17.83
N ASP A 446 4.25 -10.07 17.61
CA ASP A 446 2.90 -10.12 17.09
C ASP A 446 2.78 -9.38 15.76
N VAL A 447 1.67 -9.63 15.08
CA VAL A 447 1.27 -8.99 13.84
C VAL A 447 -0.16 -8.50 14.00
N LEU A 448 -0.41 -7.24 13.67
CA LEU A 448 -1.75 -6.68 13.54
C LEU A 448 -2.29 -7.02 12.16
N VAL A 449 -3.44 -7.68 12.12
CA VAL A 449 -4.11 -8.08 10.89
C VAL A 449 -5.60 -7.70 10.92
N ILE A 450 -6.19 -7.53 9.74
CA ILE A 450 -7.64 -7.63 9.57
C ILE A 450 -7.96 -9.11 9.36
N TYR A 451 -8.55 -9.74 10.37
CA TYR A 451 -8.85 -11.18 10.35
C TYR A 451 -10.28 -11.49 9.92
N ASP A 452 -11.16 -10.49 9.87
CA ASP A 452 -12.54 -10.63 9.43
C ASP A 452 -13.09 -9.31 8.89
N TYR A 453 -14.17 -9.38 8.12
CA TYR A 453 -14.94 -8.22 7.67
C TYR A 453 -16.39 -8.33 8.12
N ASP A 454 -17.01 -7.21 8.46
CA ASP A 454 -18.46 -7.14 8.52
C ASP A 454 -19.00 -6.98 7.09
N ALA A 455 -19.37 -8.10 6.45
CA ALA A 455 -19.76 -8.12 5.05
C ALA A 455 -21.25 -8.49 4.87
N THR A 456 -21.98 -7.65 4.15
CA THR A 456 -23.39 -7.90 3.80
C THR A 456 -23.49 -8.34 2.33
N PRO A 457 -24.02 -9.54 2.02
CA PRO A 457 -24.17 -9.99 0.64
C PRO A 457 -25.31 -9.27 -0.09
N ASN A 458 -25.08 -8.88 -1.34
CA ASN A 458 -26.08 -8.25 -2.20
C ASN A 458 -26.98 -9.26 -2.93
N GLY A 459 -26.65 -10.55 -2.86
CA GLY A 459 -27.43 -11.65 -3.47
C GLY A 459 -27.06 -11.97 -4.93
N ASP A 460 -26.14 -11.20 -5.53
CA ASP A 460 -25.57 -11.42 -6.87
C ASP A 460 -24.12 -11.93 -6.84
N GLY A 461 -23.61 -12.26 -5.66
CA GLY A 461 -22.22 -12.63 -5.43
C GLY A 461 -21.31 -11.45 -5.04
N SER A 462 -21.81 -10.22 -5.08
CA SER A 462 -21.13 -9.06 -4.50
C SER A 462 -21.51 -8.84 -3.04
N TYR A 463 -20.72 -8.02 -2.34
CA TYR A 463 -20.86 -7.72 -0.93
C TYR A 463 -20.61 -6.24 -0.68
N GLU A 464 -21.29 -5.71 0.34
CA GLU A 464 -20.98 -4.41 0.94
C GLU A 464 -20.15 -4.66 2.21
N LEU A 465 -18.96 -4.06 2.28
CA LEU A 465 -18.16 -4.07 3.50
C LEU A 465 -18.66 -2.96 4.40
N ASN A 466 -18.99 -3.29 5.64
CA ASN A 466 -19.47 -2.37 6.66
C ASN A 466 -18.43 -2.16 7.76
N GLY A 467 -17.26 -2.78 7.68
CA GLY A 467 -16.18 -2.53 8.64
C GLY A 467 -15.17 -3.65 8.74
N TYR A 468 -14.01 -3.30 9.28
CA TYR A 468 -12.87 -4.20 9.44
C TYR A 468 -12.73 -4.71 10.87
N GLN A 469 -12.46 -6.01 11.03
CA GLN A 469 -12.22 -6.63 12.33
C GLN A 469 -10.72 -6.88 12.51
N TYR A 470 -10.13 -6.15 13.44
CA TYR A 470 -8.69 -6.18 13.70
C TYR A 470 -8.34 -7.14 14.84
N GLY A 471 -7.18 -7.79 14.75
CA GLY A 471 -6.67 -8.63 15.82
C GLY A 471 -5.15 -8.74 15.79
N LEU A 472 -4.56 -8.88 16.97
CA LEU A 472 -3.16 -9.27 17.11
C LEU A 472 -3.04 -10.78 17.10
N ILE A 473 -2.12 -11.30 16.31
CA ILE A 473 -1.75 -12.72 16.28
C ILE A 473 -0.26 -12.87 16.51
N SER A 474 0.17 -13.86 17.28
CA SER A 474 1.60 -14.13 17.45
C SER A 474 2.18 -14.62 16.13
N GLN A 475 3.43 -14.24 15.82
CA GLN A 475 4.11 -14.75 14.63
C GLN A 475 4.13 -16.30 14.60
N GLU A 476 4.30 -16.95 15.76
CA GLU A 476 4.25 -18.41 15.86
C GLU A 476 2.88 -18.99 15.43
N ASP A 477 1.79 -18.41 15.92
CA ASP A 477 0.44 -18.85 15.56
C ASP A 477 0.09 -18.54 14.10
N LEU A 478 0.50 -17.37 13.62
CA LEU A 478 0.34 -16.95 12.22
C LEU A 478 0.99 -17.98 11.28
N PHE A 479 2.28 -18.29 11.50
CA PHE A 479 3.02 -19.23 10.64
C PHE A 479 2.51 -20.66 10.76
N ALA A 480 1.99 -21.05 11.93
CA ALA A 480 1.45 -22.39 12.17
C ALA A 480 -0.02 -22.57 11.75
N GLY A 481 -0.67 -21.52 11.25
CA GLY A 481 -2.07 -21.58 10.84
C GLY A 481 -3.09 -21.66 11.99
N ARG A 482 -2.77 -21.08 13.16
CA ARG A 482 -3.59 -21.17 14.37
C ARG A 482 -4.34 -19.86 14.62
N GLU A 483 -5.67 -19.90 14.62
CA GLU A 483 -6.55 -18.74 14.79
C GLU A 483 -6.61 -18.20 16.24
N ASN A 484 -5.46 -17.82 16.81
CA ASN A 484 -5.34 -17.32 18.18
C ASN A 484 -5.31 -15.78 18.23
N TYR A 485 -6.33 -15.15 17.64
CA TYR A 485 -6.42 -13.69 17.59
C TYR A 485 -6.77 -13.09 18.96
N ARG A 486 -6.05 -12.03 19.33
CA ARG A 486 -6.43 -11.08 20.38
C ARG A 486 -7.14 -9.91 19.71
N THR A 487 -8.46 -9.95 19.72
CA THR A 487 -9.33 -9.04 18.96
C THR A 487 -9.26 -7.62 19.49
N ILE A 488 -9.14 -6.63 18.60
CA ILE A 488 -9.28 -5.21 18.94
C ILE A 488 -10.75 -4.82 18.83
N HIS A 489 -11.29 -4.22 19.88
CA HIS A 489 -12.64 -3.70 19.90
C HIS A 489 -12.67 -2.32 19.22
N MET A 490 -13.28 -2.28 18.03
CA MET A 490 -13.42 -1.08 17.21
C MET A 490 -14.55 -0.17 17.73
N ILE A 491 -14.35 1.16 17.69
CA ILE A 491 -15.35 2.14 18.17
C ILE A 491 -16.28 2.64 17.05
N LYS A 492 -15.89 2.45 15.80
CA LYS A 492 -16.70 2.64 14.60
C LYS A 492 -16.57 1.42 13.71
N GLU A 493 -17.41 1.37 12.67
CA GLU A 493 -17.11 0.62 11.45
C GLU A 493 -15.73 1.09 10.95
N GLY A 494 -14.66 0.40 11.35
CA GLY A 494 -13.30 0.81 11.01
C GLY A 494 -13.12 0.70 9.50
N TRP A 495 -12.69 1.79 8.86
CA TRP A 495 -12.32 1.87 7.45
C TRP A 495 -10.85 2.21 7.35
#